data_AF-A0A8S2FA81-F1
#
_entry.id   AF-A0A8S2FA81-F1
#
_cell.length_a   1.000
_cell.length_b   1.000
_cell.length_c   1.000
_cell.angle_alpha   90.00
_cell.angle_beta   90.00
_cell.angle_gamma   90.00
#
_symmetry.space_group_name_H-M   'P 1'
#
loop_
_entity.id
_entity.type
_entity.pdbx_description
1 polymer ?
#
loop_
_entity_poly.entity_id
_entity_poly.type
_entity_poly.pdbx_seq_one_letter_code
_entity_poly.pdbx_strand_id
1 'polypeptide(L)'
;MAPHSPAAEPAKRLHNKTTQLHHHHHRDRQMLKIIIIQIFTNIFFSLPYTGYSIYQVQKLTQGNTEVEQLLLRLFLYLFYFNHATPFYTNTLTSKIFRSELVKLFLKLKHRLNL
;
A
#
# COMPACT_ATOMS: atom_id res chain seq x y z
N MET A 1 23.64 42.46 -25.05
CA MET A 1 23.94 41.07 -25.43
C MET A 1 24.78 40.45 -24.32
N ALA A 2 24.17 39.67 -23.43
CA ALA A 2 24.90 39.00 -22.35
C ALA A 2 25.58 37.73 -22.91
N PRO A 3 26.84 37.43 -22.53
CA PRO A 3 27.58 36.32 -23.08
C PRO A 3 26.97 35.00 -22.59
N HIS A 4 26.62 34.11 -23.52
CA HIS A 4 26.31 32.72 -23.21
C HIS A 4 27.57 32.06 -22.66
N SER A 5 27.67 31.95 -21.33
CA SER A 5 28.79 31.29 -20.66
C SER A 5 28.64 29.77 -20.77
N PRO A 6 29.56 29.06 -21.44
CA PRO A 6 29.48 27.61 -21.67
C PRO A 6 29.55 26.77 -20.38
N ALA A 7 29.94 27.37 -19.25
CA ALA A 7 29.96 26.73 -17.94
C ALA A 7 28.57 26.60 -17.28
N ALA A 8 27.55 27.32 -17.75
CA ALA A 8 26.20 27.30 -17.15
C ALA A 8 25.40 26.03 -17.53
N GLU A 9 25.69 25.44 -18.68
CA GLU A 9 25.02 24.23 -19.16
C GLU A 9 25.38 22.94 -18.37
N PRO A 10 26.66 22.64 -18.10
CA PRO A 10 27.03 21.48 -17.30
C PRO A 10 26.55 21.60 -15.85
N ALA A 11 26.55 22.81 -15.26
CA ALA A 11 26.04 23.05 -13.92
C ALA A 11 24.52 22.78 -13.80
N LYS A 12 23.74 23.21 -14.80
CA LYS A 12 22.29 22.92 -14.87
C LYS A 12 22.01 21.42 -15.06
N ARG A 13 22.81 20.72 -15.89
CA ARG A 13 22.69 19.26 -16.08
C ARG A 13 23.02 18.50 -14.80
N LEU A 14 24.07 18.90 -14.08
CA LEU A 14 24.45 18.29 -12.81
C LEU A 14 23.34 18.50 -11.77
N HIS A 15 22.84 19.73 -11.62
CA HIS A 15 21.76 20.04 -10.70
C HIS A 15 20.48 19.24 -10.99
N ASN A 16 20.05 19.15 -12.25
CA ASN A 16 18.88 18.35 -12.63
C ASN A 16 19.09 16.85 -12.33
N LYS A 17 20.30 16.33 -12.55
CA LYS A 17 20.63 14.93 -12.25
C LYS A 17 20.58 14.64 -10.76
N THR A 18 21.09 15.54 -9.91
CA THR A 18 21.04 15.40 -8.45
C THR A 18 19.61 15.50 -7.92
N THR A 19 18.80 16.41 -8.46
CA THR A 19 17.38 16.54 -8.08
C THR A 19 16.57 15.31 -8.49
N GLN A 20 16.84 14.72 -9.66
CA GLN A 20 16.22 13.46 -10.08
C GLN A 20 16.59 12.28 -9.16
N LEU A 21 17.88 12.15 -8.81
CA LEU A 21 18.36 11.13 -7.86
C LEU A 21 17.68 11.24 -6.49
N HIS A 22 17.56 12.46 -5.94
CA HIS A 22 16.83 12.68 -4.69
C HIS A 22 15.35 12.30 -4.79
N HIS A 23 14.70 12.62 -5.91
CA HIS A 23 13.29 12.28 -6.13
C HIS A 23 13.08 10.76 -6.21
N HIS A 24 13.96 10.04 -6.93
CA HIS A 24 13.94 8.58 -6.98
C HIS A 24 14.13 7.97 -5.58
N HIS A 25 15.12 8.46 -4.82
CA HIS A 25 15.40 7.93 -3.48
C HIS A 25 14.22 8.12 -2.51
N HIS A 26 13.52 9.26 -2.57
CA HIS A 26 12.31 9.49 -1.78
C HIS A 26 11.15 8.59 -2.21
N ARG A 27 10.99 8.32 -3.51
CA ARG A 27 9.96 7.42 -4.03
C ARG A 27 10.22 5.99 -3.59
N ASP A 28 11.46 5.52 -3.69
CA ASP A 28 11.84 4.16 -3.34
C ASP A 28 11.67 3.91 -1.83
N ARG A 29 12.00 4.89 -0.99
CA ARG A 29 11.77 4.82 0.47
C ARG A 29 10.27 4.78 0.82
N GLN A 30 9.43 5.51 0.09
CA GLN A 30 7.97 5.44 0.27
C GLN A 30 7.42 4.09 -0.16
N MET A 31 7.89 3.56 -1.30
CA MET A 31 7.49 2.27 -1.81
C MET A 31 7.89 1.14 -0.85
N LEU A 32 9.12 1.18 -0.33
CA LEU A 32 9.60 0.23 0.67
C LEU A 32 8.74 0.27 1.95
N LYS A 33 8.39 1.47 2.42
CA LYS A 33 7.50 1.63 3.58
C LYS A 33 6.13 0.99 3.34
N ILE A 34 5.54 1.18 2.17
CA ILE A 34 4.25 0.59 1.80
C ILE A 34 4.35 -0.94 1.77
N ILE A 35 5.39 -1.48 1.13
CA ILE A 35 5.62 -2.93 1.06
C ILE A 35 5.75 -3.53 2.46
N ILE A 36 6.54 -2.91 3.33
CA ILE A 36 6.72 -3.36 4.72
C ILE A 36 5.38 -3.37 5.46
N ILE A 37 4.61 -2.27 5.40
CA ILE A 37 3.29 -2.21 6.05
C ILE A 37 2.37 -3.29 5.50
N GLN A 38 2.40 -3.54 4.20
CA GLN A 38 1.55 -4.52 3.55
C GLN A 38 1.91 -5.95 3.92
N ILE A 39 3.21 -6.26 4.08
CA ILE A 39 3.67 -7.55 4.61
C ILE A 39 3.14 -7.74 6.04
N PHE A 40 3.35 -6.76 6.93
CA PHE A 40 2.88 -6.86 8.32
C PHE A 40 1.35 -6.99 8.42
N THR A 41 0.64 -6.21 7.62
CA THR A 41 -0.82 -6.27 7.50
C THR A 41 -1.25 -7.66 7.06
N ASN A 42 -0.66 -8.18 5.98
CA ASN A 42 -1.01 -9.49 5.46
C ASN A 42 -0.77 -10.58 6.50
N ILE A 43 0.37 -10.55 7.19
CA ILE A 43 0.67 -11.49 8.28
C ILE A 43 -0.39 -11.37 9.38
N PHE A 44 -0.69 -10.16 9.85
CA PHE A 44 -1.64 -9.94 10.94
C PHE A 44 -3.06 -10.46 10.63
N PHE A 45 -3.53 -10.24 9.39
CA PHE A 45 -4.87 -10.64 8.99
C PHE A 45 -4.98 -12.10 8.51
N SER A 46 -3.93 -12.68 7.93
CA SER A 46 -3.96 -14.04 7.39
C SER A 46 -3.58 -15.12 8.42
N LEU A 47 -2.63 -14.82 9.31
CA LEU A 47 -2.08 -15.79 10.24
C LEU A 47 -3.12 -16.38 11.20
N PRO A 48 -4.09 -15.61 11.75
CA PRO A 48 -5.15 -16.18 12.58
C PRO A 48 -6.00 -17.23 11.84
N TYR A 49 -6.38 -16.94 10.60
CA TYR A 49 -7.17 -17.86 9.78
C TYR A 49 -6.38 -19.11 9.38
N THR A 50 -5.13 -18.94 8.94
CA THR A 50 -4.25 -20.06 8.56
C THR A 50 -3.94 -20.95 9.77
N GLY A 51 -3.57 -20.36 10.91
CA GLY A 51 -3.28 -21.12 12.14
C GLY A 51 -4.50 -21.90 12.63
N TYR A 52 -5.67 -21.28 12.60
CA TYR A 52 -6.91 -21.96 12.95
C TYR A 52 -7.28 -23.08 11.97
N SER A 53 -7.06 -22.87 10.66
CA SER A 53 -7.30 -23.90 9.64
C SER A 53 -6.40 -25.12 9.83
N ILE A 54 -5.13 -24.92 10.19
CA ILE A 54 -4.20 -26.02 10.50
C ILE A 54 -4.67 -26.78 11.75
N TYR A 55 -5.09 -26.06 12.80
CA TYR A 55 -5.65 -26.66 14.01
C TYR A 55 -6.87 -27.54 13.69
N GLN A 56 -7.78 -27.05 12.84
CA GLN A 56 -8.96 -27.80 12.39
C GLN A 56 -8.58 -29.10 11.66
N VAL A 57 -7.56 -29.06 10.79
CA VAL A 57 -7.09 -30.26 10.08
C VAL A 57 -6.57 -31.33 11.05
N GLN A 58 -5.92 -30.92 12.15
CA GLN A 58 -5.40 -31.84 13.16
C GLN A 58 -6.52 -32.43 14.04
N LYS A 59 -7.65 -31.73 14.19
CA LYS A 59 -8.73 -32.08 15.13
C LYS A 59 -9.94 -32.76 14.47
N LEU A 60 -9.80 -33.24 13.22
CA LEU A 60 -10.90 -33.78 12.40
C LEU A 60 -11.78 -34.85 13.08
N THR A 61 -11.29 -35.52 14.12
CA THR A 61 -11.98 -36.60 14.82
C THR A 61 -12.80 -36.18 16.05
N GLN A 62 -12.67 -34.95 16.57
CA GLN A 62 -13.29 -34.58 17.87
C GLN A 62 -14.56 -33.74 17.76
N GLY A 63 -14.99 -33.39 16.54
CA GLY A 63 -16.10 -32.47 16.33
C GLY A 63 -15.76 -31.04 16.74
N ASN A 64 -16.53 -30.09 16.20
CA ASN A 64 -16.34 -28.66 16.45
C ASN A 64 -17.37 -28.14 17.44
N THR A 65 -16.90 -27.43 18.46
CA THR A 65 -17.74 -26.68 19.38
C THR A 65 -18.33 -25.43 18.70
N GLU A 66 -19.43 -24.90 19.22
CA GLU A 66 -20.03 -23.66 18.71
C GLU A 66 -19.06 -22.46 18.80
N VAL A 67 -18.24 -22.43 19.86
CA VAL A 67 -17.19 -21.40 20.07
C VAL A 67 -16.14 -21.47 18.97
N GLU A 68 -15.74 -22.67 18.56
CA GLU A 68 -14.81 -22.88 17.45
C GLU A 68 -15.40 -22.38 16.14
N GLN A 69 -16.67 -22.68 15.85
CA GLN A 69 -17.32 -22.16 14.65
C GLN A 69 -17.43 -20.63 14.63
N LEU A 70 -17.66 -20.01 15.79
CA LEU A 70 -17.65 -18.55 15.93
C LEU A 70 -16.27 -17.97 15.65
N LEU A 71 -15.21 -18.57 16.21
CA LEU A 71 -13.82 -18.16 15.98
C LEU A 71 -13.43 -18.29 14.50
N LEU A 72 -13.83 -19.37 13.84
CA LEU A 72 -13.61 -19.56 12.41
C LEU A 72 -14.24 -18.42 11.60
N ARG A 73 -15.50 -18.08 11.87
CA ARG A 73 -16.19 -16.98 11.18
C ARG A 73 -15.49 -15.65 11.44
N LEU A 74 -15.08 -15.39 12.67
CA LEU A 74 -14.36 -14.16 13.03
C LEU A 74 -13.03 -14.05 12.28
N PHE A 75 -12.23 -15.11 12.23
CA PHE A 75 -10.97 -15.12 11.48
C PHE A 75 -11.18 -15.04 9.98
N LEU A 76 -12.25 -15.63 9.46
CA LEU A 76 -12.61 -15.51 8.05
C LEU A 76 -12.97 -14.06 7.70
N TYR A 77 -13.74 -13.36 8.54
CA TYR A 77 -14.01 -11.93 8.35
C TYR A 77 -12.73 -11.10 8.41
N LEU A 78 -11.86 -11.38 9.38
CA LEU A 78 -10.55 -10.73 9.50
C LEU A 78 -9.71 -10.93 8.23
N PHE A 79 -9.70 -12.14 7.68
CA PHE A 79 -9.02 -12.46 6.43
C PHE A 79 -9.59 -11.66 5.26
N TYR A 80 -10.92 -11.53 5.15
CA TYR A 80 -11.54 -10.73 4.10
C TYR A 80 -11.20 -9.23 4.19
N PHE A 81 -11.07 -8.68 5.39
CA PHE A 81 -10.64 -7.29 5.57
C PHE A 81 -9.26 -7.02 4.96
N ASN A 82 -8.39 -8.03 4.91
CA ASN A 82 -7.07 -7.92 4.27
C ASN A 82 -7.14 -7.46 2.81
N HIS A 83 -8.21 -7.77 2.08
CA HIS A 83 -8.37 -7.32 0.69
C HIS A 83 -8.63 -5.82 0.57
N ALA A 84 -9.24 -5.21 1.59
CA ALA A 84 -9.51 -3.78 1.61
C ALA A 84 -8.29 -2.98 2.12
N THR A 85 -7.44 -3.59 2.96
CA THR A 85 -6.33 -2.89 3.60
C THR A 85 -5.31 -2.25 2.63
N PRO A 86 -4.94 -2.84 1.48
CA PRO A 86 -4.04 -2.21 0.51
C PRO A 86 -4.51 -0.81 0.08
N PHE A 87 -5.81 -0.64 -0.13
CA PHE A 87 -6.37 0.65 -0.51
C PHE A 87 -6.18 1.69 0.61
N TYR A 88 -6.50 1.33 1.85
CA TYR A 88 -6.33 2.23 3.00
C TYR A 88 -4.87 2.53 3.30
N THR A 89 -4.00 1.52 3.28
CA THR A 89 -2.56 1.66 3.49
C THR A 89 -1.93 2.59 2.45
N ASN A 90 -2.29 2.44 1.17
CA ASN A 90 -1.82 3.32 0.10
C ASN A 90 -2.34 4.73 0.25
N THR A 91 -3.61 4.90 0.61
CA THR A 91 -4.23 6.21 0.86
C THR A 91 -3.56 6.93 2.03
N LEU A 92 -3.27 6.24 3.14
CA LEU A 92 -2.65 6.85 4.32
C LEU A 92 -1.14 7.13 4.12
N THR A 93 -0.43 6.23 3.46
CA THR A 93 1.04 6.26 3.40
C THR A 93 1.58 7.06 2.22
N SER A 94 0.91 7.03 1.06
CA SER A 94 1.40 7.68 -0.16
C SER A 94 0.74 9.03 -0.40
N LYS A 95 1.53 10.11 -0.38
CA LYS A 95 1.08 11.45 -0.78
C LYS A 95 0.74 11.49 -2.28
N ILE A 96 1.50 10.78 -3.10
CA ILE A 96 1.32 10.72 -4.56
C ILE A 96 -0.02 10.03 -4.87
N PHE A 97 -0.28 8.89 -4.25
CA PHE A 97 -1.53 8.14 -4.45
C PHE A 97 -2.76 8.96 -4.08
N ARG A 98 -2.72 9.69 -2.95
CA ARG A 98 -3.80 10.63 -2.56
C ARG A 98 -4.02 11.73 -3.59
N SER A 99 -2.94 12.34 -4.08
CA SER A 99 -3.03 13.41 -5.08
C SER A 99 -3.68 12.90 -6.37
N GLU A 100 -3.26 11.73 -6.86
CA GLU A 100 -3.86 11.12 -8.04
C GLU A 100 -5.32 10.70 -7.82
N LEU A 101 -5.67 10.15 -6.65
CA LEU A 101 -7.05 9.84 -6.28
C LEU A 101 -7.95 11.09 -6.34
N VAL A 102 -7.51 12.19 -5.72
CA VAL A 102 -8.27 13.46 -5.73
C VAL A 102 -8.43 13.98 -7.15
N LYS A 103 -7.38 13.96 -7.98
CA LYS A 103 -7.49 14.34 -9.40
C LYS A 103 -8.50 13.49 -10.14
N LEU A 104 -8.53 12.19 -9.86
CA LEU A 104 -9.45 11.25 -10.49
C LEU A 104 -10.90 11.55 -10.10
N PHE A 105 -11.16 11.84 -8.81
CA PHE A 105 -12.47 12.29 -8.33
C PHE A 105 -12.89 13.63 -8.94
N LEU A 106 -12.00 14.62 -9.01
CA LEU A 106 -12.29 15.92 -9.61
C LEU A 106 -12.61 15.78 -11.11
N LYS A 107 -11.88 14.92 -11.82
CA LYS A 107 -12.13 14.61 -13.23
C LYS A 107 -13.46 13.89 -13.43
N LEU A 108 -13.81 12.97 -12.53
CA LEU A 108 -15.07 12.25 -12.55
C LEU A 108 -16.25 13.21 -12.30
N LYS A 109 -16.13 14.08 -11.29
CA LYS A 109 -17.12 15.13 -10.98
C LYS A 109 -17.35 16.03 -12.21
N HIS A 110 -16.27 16.50 -12.83
CA HIS A 110 -16.37 17.33 -14.03
C HIS A 110 -17.03 16.61 -15.22
N ARG A 111 -16.78 15.31 -15.40
CA ARG A 111 -17.46 14.52 -16.45
C ARG A 111 -18.93 14.26 -16.17
N LEU A 112 -19.33 14.21 -14.91
CA LEU A 112 -20.70 13.92 -14.50
C LEU A 112 -21.57 15.18 -14.37
N ASN A 113 -21.05 16.37 -14.67
CA ASN A 113 -21.76 17.66 -14.49
C ASN A 113 -22.42 17.81 -13.10
N LEU A 114 -21.74 17.31 -12.05
CA LEU A 114 -22.07 17.54 -10.64
C LEU A 114 -21.28 18.72 -10.06
#